data_AF-A0A087DJT9-F1
#
_entry.id   AF-A0A087DJT9-F1
#
_cell.length_a   1.000
_cell.length_b   1.000
_cell.length_c   1.000
_cell.angle_alpha   90.00
_cell.angle_beta   90.00
_cell.angle_gamma   90.00
#
_symmetry.space_group_name_H-M   'P 1'
#
loop_
_entity.id
_entity.type
_entity.pdbx_description
1 polymer ?
#
loop_
_entity_poly.entity_id
_entity_poly.type
_entity_poly.pdbx_seq_one_letter_code
_entity_poly.pdbx_strand_id
1 'polypeptide(L)'
;MVDRFPIVLRGYDKDKVDEAFSTAQDTLVSLRDQIKQDDDRILQLQAELQEERSKKGNQGNSFASLGANAQQMLASAEQTSTELLARAKQDAASTRSNAQAQAETLINNAKLDAQHIVADATAKAKAATDKANETAQTIITSAQEDAAQLRSETAKTVSEQRQTTELELNNSREEHVKRMSSEKAMQDRKIADMKAEATQQIAAQRKAANEEISRLKSETSDQIEAALAEANKKLADVREQVSKMLTDAQRKAGEITDAATAKAQEITDDAEVRRTQTMSQVNAEVEQIRADIAAQQDEATKKVNELLDHLEERRQAAKQEADELIGQAKTVREDADDYAADKRQAAEAQAAEIVRKAGETAAAQVEERRQAAKAELDELQHHISELQQRESTITQRVSELRAMFSNAFAGFGAFAGAPDAGLPVANAVDGETPRPQEPVEGAAHGGSSDEEEPSGQQSANGDQAE
;
A
#
# COMPACT_ATOMS: atom_id res chain seq x y z
N MET A 1 21.76 133.96 49.24
CA MET A 1 21.46 135.09 50.14
C MET A 1 19.97 134.99 50.45
N VAL A 2 19.62 134.57 51.67
CA VAL A 2 19.40 135.45 52.85
C VAL A 2 18.05 136.16 52.72
N ASP A 3 17.01 135.47 53.19
CA ASP A 3 15.99 135.96 54.14
C ASP A 3 15.10 134.76 54.52
N ARG A 4 15.17 134.30 55.78
CA ARG A 4 14.38 133.15 56.30
C ARG A 4 13.88 133.29 57.74
N PHE A 5 14.30 134.31 58.48
CA PHE A 5 13.95 134.50 59.89
C PHE A 5 13.25 135.85 60.08
N PRO A 6 11.91 135.88 60.11
CA PRO A 6 11.20 137.12 60.41
C PRO A 6 11.54 137.58 61.83
N ILE A 7 11.63 138.90 62.02
CA ILE A 7 11.96 139.52 63.30
C ILE A 7 10.67 140.03 63.93
N VAL A 8 10.31 139.44 65.07
CA VAL A 8 9.24 139.91 65.95
C VAL A 8 9.78 141.02 66.87
N LEU A 9 8.90 141.74 67.56
CA LEU A 9 9.23 143.01 68.24
C LEU A 9 10.35 142.97 69.30
N ARG A 10 10.85 141.78 69.70
CA ARG A 10 12.08 141.57 70.49
C ARG A 10 12.86 140.30 70.09
N GLY A 11 13.05 140.02 68.81
CA GLY A 11 13.98 138.98 68.34
C GLY A 11 13.51 138.21 67.11
N TYR A 12 14.29 137.22 66.67
CA TYR A 12 13.88 136.30 65.61
C TYR A 12 12.69 135.42 66.06
N ASP A 13 11.80 135.10 65.13
CA ASP A 13 10.75 134.11 65.31
C ASP A 13 11.36 132.73 65.61
N LYS A 14 11.16 132.25 66.85
CA LYS A 14 11.74 131.01 67.35
C LYS A 14 11.27 129.79 66.55
N ASP A 15 9.99 129.73 66.20
CA ASP A 15 9.42 128.53 65.57
C ASP A 15 9.92 128.40 64.13
N LYS A 16 10.14 129.54 63.44
CA LYS A 16 10.82 129.59 62.13
C LYS A 16 12.32 129.29 62.21
N VAL A 17 12.98 129.65 63.32
CA VAL A 17 14.39 129.27 63.57
C VAL A 17 14.52 127.77 63.80
N ASP A 18 13.67 127.17 64.64
CA ASP A 18 13.70 125.74 64.93
C ASP A 18 13.34 124.89 63.68
N GLU A 19 12.37 125.32 62.85
CA GLU A 19 12.05 124.69 61.56
C GLU A 19 13.23 124.70 60.58
N ALA A 20 13.99 125.80 60.53
CA ALA A 20 15.19 125.89 59.71
C ALA A 20 16.36 125.07 60.27
N PHE A 21 16.48 124.95 61.60
CA PHE A 21 17.47 124.06 62.22
C PHE A 21 17.14 122.58 62.00
N SER A 22 15.87 122.18 62.04
CA SER A 22 15.44 120.83 61.65
C SER A 22 15.83 120.56 60.20
N THR A 23 15.39 121.39 59.25
CA THR A 23 15.71 121.18 57.83
C THR A 23 17.22 121.29 57.51
N ALA A 24 18.00 122.02 58.31
CA ALA A 24 19.47 122.01 58.24
C ALA A 24 20.08 120.71 58.80
N GLN A 25 19.48 120.10 59.82
CA GLN A 25 19.89 118.78 60.33
C GLN A 25 19.50 117.66 59.35
N ASP A 26 18.28 117.69 58.81
CA ASP A 26 17.79 116.72 57.83
C ASP A 26 18.66 116.71 56.56
N THR A 27 19.05 117.90 56.07
CA THR A 27 19.99 118.01 54.94
C THR A 27 21.41 117.59 55.29
N LEU A 28 21.89 117.80 56.53
CA LEU A 28 23.18 117.27 57.00
C LEU A 28 23.19 115.74 57.20
N VAL A 29 22.05 115.12 57.52
CA VAL A 29 21.90 113.66 57.54
C VAL A 29 21.90 113.11 56.12
N SER A 30 21.08 113.69 55.23
CA SER A 30 21.02 113.32 53.80
C SER A 30 22.39 113.40 53.12
N LEU A 31 23.13 114.50 53.31
CA LEU A 31 24.49 114.65 52.77
C LEU A 31 25.48 113.64 53.36
N ARG A 32 25.35 113.25 54.63
CA ARG A 32 26.21 112.22 55.23
C ARG A 32 25.95 110.83 54.66
N ASP A 33 24.68 110.48 54.45
CA ASP A 33 24.33 109.18 53.89
C ASP A 33 24.64 109.11 52.38
N GLN A 34 24.56 110.23 51.67
CA GLN A 34 25.07 110.34 50.30
C GLN A 34 26.59 110.15 50.24
N ILE A 35 27.38 110.80 51.12
CA ILE A 35 28.84 110.61 51.19
C ILE A 35 29.21 109.15 51.45
N LYS A 36 28.51 108.43 52.34
CA LYS A 36 28.73 106.99 52.55
C LYS A 36 28.49 106.17 51.27
N GLN A 37 27.41 106.45 50.53
CA GLN A 37 27.10 105.75 49.28
C GLN A 37 28.14 106.02 48.20
N ASP A 38 28.67 107.25 48.13
CA ASP A 38 29.76 107.60 47.22
C ASP A 38 31.10 106.96 47.65
N ASP A 39 31.42 106.89 48.96
CA ASP A 39 32.61 106.19 49.49
C ASP A 39 32.56 104.67 49.23
N ASP A 40 31.43 104.01 49.53
CA ASP A 40 31.20 102.58 49.22
C ASP A 40 31.37 102.30 47.72
N ARG A 41 30.89 103.23 46.88
CA ARG A 41 31.02 103.14 45.42
C ARG A 41 32.44 103.38 44.93
N ILE A 42 33.19 104.27 45.58
CA ILE A 42 34.63 104.46 45.32
C ILE A 42 35.42 103.20 45.70
N LEU A 43 35.09 102.54 46.81
CA LEU A 43 35.71 101.28 47.20
C LEU A 43 35.42 100.15 46.21
N GLN A 44 34.18 100.02 45.73
CA GLN A 44 33.83 99.08 44.66
C GLN A 44 34.60 99.38 43.36
N LEU A 45 34.61 100.63 42.90
CA LEU A 45 35.33 101.04 41.69
C LEU A 45 36.85 100.88 41.82
N GLN A 46 37.43 101.00 43.03
CA GLN A 46 38.84 100.72 43.27
C GLN A 46 39.15 99.22 43.23
N ALA A 47 38.28 98.38 43.79
CA ALA A 47 38.41 96.92 43.70
C ALA A 47 38.32 96.45 42.23
N GLU A 48 37.32 96.95 41.48
CA GLU A 48 37.18 96.70 40.04
C GLU A 48 38.41 97.20 39.25
N LEU A 49 38.93 98.40 39.54
CA LEU A 49 40.16 98.91 38.91
C LEU A 49 41.41 98.09 39.24
N GLN A 50 41.49 97.50 40.43
CA GLN A 50 42.60 96.65 40.83
C GLN A 50 42.51 95.27 40.16
N GLU A 51 41.30 94.73 39.99
CA GLU A 51 41.06 93.49 39.23
C GLU A 51 41.27 93.69 37.71
N GLU A 52 40.82 94.82 37.15
CA GLU A 52 41.12 95.22 35.76
C GLU A 52 42.62 95.42 35.55
N ARG A 53 43.35 95.96 36.53
CA ARG A 53 44.81 96.12 36.45
C ARG A 53 45.56 94.79 36.54
N SER A 54 45.12 93.84 37.38
CA SER A 54 45.74 92.51 37.41
C SER A 54 45.42 91.70 36.15
N LYS A 55 44.21 91.84 35.58
CA LYS A 55 43.86 91.31 34.25
C LYS A 55 44.72 91.92 33.14
N LYS A 56 44.89 93.24 33.11
CA LYS A 56 45.70 93.94 32.09
C LYS A 56 47.21 93.73 32.24
N GLY A 57 47.72 93.54 33.46
CA GLY A 57 49.14 93.23 33.69
C GLY A 57 49.63 91.97 32.95
N ASN A 58 48.74 91.00 32.75
CA ASN A 58 49.05 89.75 32.03
C ASN A 58 48.88 89.83 30.50
N GLN A 59 48.39 90.95 29.93
CA GLN A 59 48.08 91.05 28.50
C GLN A 59 49.32 91.21 27.59
N GLY A 60 50.53 91.37 28.15
CA GLY A 60 51.78 91.52 27.39
C GLY A 60 52.12 90.33 26.47
N ASN A 61 51.59 89.13 26.73
CA ASN A 61 51.88 87.91 25.97
C ASN A 61 50.82 87.55 24.91
N SER A 62 49.77 88.37 24.75
CA SER A 62 48.49 87.96 24.15
C SER A 62 48.58 87.27 22.78
N PHE A 63 49.25 87.86 21.79
CA PHE A 63 49.36 87.27 20.43
C PHE A 63 49.95 85.85 20.44
N ALA A 64 51.06 85.65 21.18
CA ALA A 64 51.79 84.39 21.17
C ALA A 64 51.06 83.29 21.95
N SER A 65 50.38 83.64 23.05
CA SER A 65 49.55 82.69 23.79
C SER A 65 48.27 82.33 23.04
N LEU A 66 47.66 83.25 22.28
CA LEU A 66 46.55 82.91 21.39
C LEU A 66 47.00 81.97 20.26
N GLY A 67 48.16 82.22 19.63
CA GLY A 67 48.72 81.29 18.63
C GLY A 67 48.94 79.88 19.19
N ALA A 68 49.62 79.78 20.33
CA ALA A 68 49.91 78.51 20.99
C ALA A 68 48.63 77.77 21.44
N ASN A 69 47.65 78.48 22.00
CA ASN A 69 46.42 77.87 22.50
C ASN A 69 45.49 77.45 21.32
N ALA A 70 45.47 78.20 20.21
CA ALA A 70 44.79 77.78 18.99
C ALA A 70 45.41 76.51 18.38
N GLN A 71 46.74 76.39 18.38
CA GLN A 71 47.45 75.15 18.04
C GLN A 71 47.13 74.02 19.03
N GLN A 72 47.05 74.31 20.32
CA GLN A 72 46.68 73.32 21.35
C GLN A 72 45.24 72.80 21.17
N MET A 73 44.28 73.64 20.78
CA MET A 73 42.93 73.17 20.47
C MET A 73 42.86 72.43 19.12
N LEU A 74 43.63 72.83 18.10
CA LEU A 74 43.70 72.05 16.86
C LEU A 74 44.26 70.65 17.15
N ALA A 75 45.37 70.55 17.89
CA ALA A 75 45.94 69.29 18.33
C ALA A 75 44.97 68.46 19.20
N SER A 76 44.22 69.07 20.12
CA SER A 76 43.25 68.33 20.93
C SER A 76 42.00 67.92 20.16
N ALA A 77 41.56 68.70 19.17
CA ALA A 77 40.46 68.35 18.27
C ALA A 77 40.86 67.25 17.28
N GLU A 78 42.09 67.28 16.76
CA GLU A 78 42.67 66.21 15.95
C GLU A 78 42.83 64.93 16.79
N GLN A 79 43.38 65.02 18.00
CA GLN A 79 43.45 63.90 18.94
C GLN A 79 42.04 63.32 19.21
N THR A 80 41.07 64.15 19.57
CA THR A 80 39.68 63.72 19.82
C THR A 80 39.05 63.08 18.57
N SER A 81 39.35 63.60 17.38
CA SER A 81 38.83 63.04 16.12
C SER A 81 39.48 61.70 15.76
N THR A 82 40.79 61.56 15.99
CA THR A 82 41.49 60.27 15.81
C THR A 82 41.06 59.22 16.84
N GLU A 83 40.79 59.62 18.08
CA GLU A 83 40.24 58.76 19.13
C GLU A 83 38.80 58.33 18.81
N LEU A 84 37.95 59.26 18.35
CA LEU A 84 36.59 58.96 17.89
C LEU A 84 36.58 58.01 16.68
N LEU A 85 37.48 58.23 15.70
CA LEU A 85 37.62 57.34 14.54
C LEU A 85 38.22 55.98 14.91
N ALA A 86 39.14 55.91 15.87
CA ALA A 86 39.67 54.66 16.40
C ALA A 86 38.57 53.86 17.12
N ARG A 87 37.79 54.54 17.95
CA ARG A 87 36.64 53.96 18.64
C ARG A 87 35.55 53.49 17.67
N ALA A 88 35.16 54.30 16.69
CA ALA A 88 34.19 53.91 15.67
C ALA A 88 34.65 52.68 14.86
N LYS A 89 35.96 52.58 14.55
CA LYS A 89 36.54 51.38 13.93
C LYS A 89 36.52 50.16 14.86
N GLN A 90 36.82 50.34 16.14
CA GLN A 90 36.76 49.28 17.16
C GLN A 90 35.33 48.78 17.37
N ASP A 91 34.36 49.68 17.50
CA ASP A 91 32.94 49.37 17.67
C ASP A 91 32.38 48.67 16.41
N ALA A 92 32.73 49.14 15.21
CA ALA A 92 32.37 48.47 13.95
C ALA A 92 33.01 47.07 13.80
N ALA A 93 34.27 46.90 14.22
CA ALA A 93 34.94 45.60 14.23
C ALA A 93 34.30 44.64 15.25
N SER A 94 33.93 45.14 16.43
CA SER A 94 33.20 44.40 17.47
C SER A 94 31.85 43.92 16.97
N THR A 95 31.01 44.83 16.44
CA THR A 95 29.71 44.49 15.86
C THR A 95 29.83 43.48 14.72
N ARG A 96 30.82 43.64 13.82
CA ARG A 96 31.09 42.65 12.77
C ARG A 96 31.48 41.29 13.35
N SER A 97 32.37 41.24 14.35
CA SER A 97 32.80 39.99 14.98
C SER A 97 31.62 39.28 15.67
N ASN A 98 30.75 40.03 16.34
CA ASN A 98 29.56 39.50 17.01
C ASN A 98 28.54 38.96 16.00
N ALA A 99 28.28 39.70 14.91
CA ALA A 99 27.40 39.25 13.84
C ALA A 99 27.94 38.00 13.12
N GLN A 100 29.27 37.90 12.92
CA GLN A 100 29.90 36.69 12.37
C GLN A 100 29.73 35.49 13.33
N ALA A 101 29.99 35.65 14.63
CA ALA A 101 29.79 34.58 15.61
C ALA A 101 28.32 34.14 15.74
N GLN A 102 27.37 35.07 15.65
CA GLN A 102 25.94 34.76 15.61
C GLN A 102 25.55 34.00 14.33
N ALA A 103 26.04 34.44 13.15
CA ALA A 103 25.79 33.75 11.89
C ALA A 103 26.40 32.34 11.87
N GLU A 104 27.62 32.16 12.37
CA GLU A 104 28.25 30.84 12.53
C GLU A 104 27.46 29.94 13.49
N THR A 105 26.95 30.49 14.60
CA THR A 105 26.09 29.75 15.54
C THR A 105 24.79 29.31 14.87
N LEU A 106 24.13 30.20 14.12
CA LEU A 106 22.89 29.91 13.39
C LEU A 106 23.11 28.87 12.29
N ILE A 107 24.21 28.96 11.53
CA ILE A 107 24.59 27.98 10.49
C ILE A 107 24.88 26.61 11.12
N ASN A 108 25.59 26.56 12.25
CA ASN A 108 25.86 25.29 12.95
C ASN A 108 24.58 24.66 13.50
N ASN A 109 23.67 25.45 14.10
CA ASN A 109 22.38 24.96 14.57
C ASN A 109 21.53 24.44 13.40
N ALA A 110 21.38 25.22 12.32
CA ALA A 110 20.62 24.79 11.14
C ALA A 110 21.20 23.53 10.47
N LYS A 111 22.52 23.34 10.54
CA LYS A 111 23.20 22.11 10.08
C LYS A 111 22.90 20.91 10.98
N LEU A 112 22.88 21.09 12.30
CA LEU A 112 22.49 20.05 13.26
C LEU A 112 21.01 19.69 13.09
N ASP A 113 20.13 20.68 12.98
CA ASP A 113 18.70 20.47 12.73
C ASP A 113 18.47 19.69 11.43
N ALA A 114 19.15 20.05 10.34
CA ALA A 114 19.09 19.31 9.09
C ALA A 114 19.60 17.87 9.22
N GLN A 115 20.69 17.64 9.96
CA GLN A 115 21.20 16.29 10.25
C GLN A 115 20.21 15.47 11.08
N HIS A 116 19.59 16.07 12.10
CA HIS A 116 18.54 15.42 12.90
C HIS A 116 17.31 15.09 12.05
N ILE A 117 16.80 16.02 11.23
CA ILE A 117 15.65 15.79 10.34
C ILE A 117 15.92 14.65 9.36
N VAL A 118 17.11 14.60 8.75
CA VAL A 118 17.49 13.50 7.84
C VAL A 118 17.60 12.17 8.60
N ALA A 119 18.26 12.14 9.77
CA ALA A 119 18.38 10.94 10.58
C ALA A 119 17.00 10.39 11.02
N ASP A 120 16.11 11.27 11.48
CA ASP A 120 14.73 10.92 11.86
C ASP A 120 13.93 10.40 10.66
N ALA A 121 14.08 11.01 9.48
CA ALA A 121 13.41 10.57 8.26
C ALA A 121 13.92 9.19 7.81
N THR A 122 15.24 8.97 7.81
CA THR A 122 15.84 7.67 7.50
C THR A 122 15.44 6.59 8.51
N ALA A 123 15.40 6.91 9.80
CA ALA A 123 14.97 5.97 10.84
C ALA A 123 13.48 5.59 10.69
N LYS A 124 12.60 6.56 10.40
CA LYS A 124 11.17 6.32 10.15
C LYS A 124 10.93 5.54 8.86
N ALA A 125 11.67 5.86 7.79
CA ALA A 125 11.62 5.11 6.54
C ALA A 125 12.05 3.64 6.74
N LYS A 126 13.17 3.41 7.43
CA LYS A 126 13.62 2.05 7.77
C LYS A 126 12.60 1.31 8.64
N ALA A 127 12.08 1.93 9.70
CA ALA A 127 11.06 1.29 10.55
C ALA A 127 9.78 0.95 9.77
N ALA A 128 9.43 1.72 8.73
CA ALA A 128 8.32 1.42 7.84
C ALA A 128 8.64 0.24 6.89
N THR A 129 9.84 0.16 6.32
CA THR A 129 10.24 -0.98 5.46
C THR A 129 10.41 -2.27 6.26
N ASP A 130 11.01 -2.21 7.45
CA ASP A 130 11.22 -3.36 8.32
C ASP A 130 9.85 -3.94 8.75
N LYS A 131 8.91 -3.08 9.18
CA LYS A 131 7.52 -3.49 9.48
C LYS A 131 6.78 -4.03 8.25
N ALA A 132 6.97 -3.44 7.07
CA ALA A 132 6.35 -3.96 5.85
C ALA A 132 6.84 -5.37 5.55
N ASN A 133 8.15 -5.63 5.66
CA ASN A 133 8.76 -6.94 5.49
C ASN A 133 8.25 -7.94 6.54
N GLU A 134 8.17 -7.57 7.82
CA GLU A 134 7.57 -8.40 8.89
C GLU A 134 6.12 -8.80 8.55
N THR A 135 5.29 -7.85 8.11
CA THR A 135 3.90 -8.15 7.74
C THR A 135 3.80 -9.03 6.48
N ALA A 136 4.64 -8.79 5.46
CA ALA A 136 4.68 -9.61 4.26
C ALA A 136 5.11 -11.05 4.57
N GLN A 137 6.16 -11.22 5.38
CA GLN A 137 6.64 -12.53 5.80
C GLN A 137 5.60 -13.26 6.67
N THR A 138 4.89 -12.55 7.55
CA THR A 138 3.78 -13.12 8.34
C THR A 138 2.64 -13.61 7.43
N ILE A 139 2.25 -12.83 6.42
CA ILE A 139 1.23 -13.21 5.44
C ILE A 139 1.67 -14.43 4.61
N ILE A 140 2.94 -14.47 4.19
CA ILE A 140 3.50 -15.61 3.44
C ILE A 140 3.48 -16.89 4.29
N THR A 141 3.90 -16.83 5.56
CA THR A 141 3.85 -18.00 6.46
C THR A 141 2.41 -18.47 6.68
N SER A 142 1.48 -17.56 7.00
CA SER A 142 0.06 -17.92 7.17
C SER A 142 -0.50 -18.60 5.91
N ALA A 143 -0.27 -18.03 4.73
CA ALA A 143 -0.74 -18.60 3.48
C ALA A 143 -0.10 -19.97 3.14
N GLN A 144 1.12 -20.22 3.60
CA GLN A 144 1.76 -21.54 3.48
C GLN A 144 1.16 -22.56 4.46
N GLU A 145 0.86 -22.15 5.70
CA GLU A 145 0.18 -22.99 6.71
C GLU A 145 -1.26 -23.32 6.28
N ASP A 146 -2.04 -22.32 5.86
CA ASP A 146 -3.39 -22.48 5.31
C ASP A 146 -3.40 -23.43 4.09
N ALA A 147 -2.46 -23.25 3.16
CA ALA A 147 -2.34 -24.12 1.99
C ALA A 147 -1.90 -25.55 2.36
N ALA A 148 -1.10 -25.74 3.41
CA ALA A 148 -0.72 -27.05 3.91
C ALA A 148 -1.90 -27.75 4.61
N GLN A 149 -2.68 -27.01 5.41
CA GLN A 149 -3.91 -27.52 6.03
C GLN A 149 -4.93 -27.93 4.96
N LEU A 150 -5.24 -27.06 3.99
CA LEU A 150 -6.19 -27.36 2.92
C LEU A 150 -5.78 -28.59 2.10
N ARG A 151 -4.48 -28.78 1.82
CA ARG A 151 -3.95 -29.98 1.17
C ARG A 151 -4.15 -31.23 2.03
N SER A 152 -3.92 -31.13 3.34
CA SER A 152 -4.11 -32.23 4.31
C SER A 152 -5.58 -32.65 4.40
N GLU A 153 -6.50 -31.69 4.52
CA GLU A 153 -7.95 -31.91 4.57
C GLU A 153 -8.49 -32.48 3.25
N THR A 154 -7.98 -31.98 2.11
CA THR A 154 -8.31 -32.52 0.78
C THR A 154 -7.83 -33.96 0.64
N ALA A 155 -6.57 -34.25 1.00
CA ALA A 155 -6.01 -35.60 0.94
C ALA A 155 -6.76 -36.59 1.84
N LYS A 156 -7.17 -36.16 3.04
CA LYS A 156 -8.02 -36.93 3.94
C LYS A 156 -9.38 -37.21 3.30
N THR A 157 -10.07 -36.19 2.80
CA THR A 157 -11.40 -36.32 2.18
C THR A 157 -11.37 -37.26 0.96
N VAL A 158 -10.34 -37.13 0.11
CA VAL A 158 -10.12 -38.03 -1.04
C VAL A 158 -9.86 -39.47 -0.59
N SER A 159 -9.12 -39.67 0.51
CA SER A 159 -8.89 -41.01 1.10
C SER A 159 -10.18 -41.63 1.65
N GLU A 160 -10.99 -40.85 2.38
CA GLU A 160 -12.28 -41.29 2.93
C GLU A 160 -13.29 -41.60 1.82
N GLN A 161 -13.35 -40.79 0.76
CA GLN A 161 -14.21 -41.03 -0.40
C GLN A 161 -13.74 -42.24 -1.23
N ARG A 162 -12.43 -42.44 -1.39
CA ARG A 162 -11.88 -43.66 -2.02
C ARG A 162 -12.21 -44.90 -1.21
N GLN A 163 -12.03 -44.88 0.11
CA GLN A 163 -12.38 -46.01 0.98
C GLN A 163 -13.89 -46.33 0.91
N THR A 164 -14.73 -45.30 0.89
CA THR A 164 -16.19 -45.45 0.77
C THR A 164 -16.58 -46.10 -0.56
N THR A 165 -16.08 -45.58 -1.69
CA THR A 165 -16.36 -46.14 -3.02
C THR A 165 -15.77 -47.54 -3.22
N GLU A 166 -14.64 -47.87 -2.59
CA GLU A 166 -14.07 -49.21 -2.59
C GLU A 166 -14.92 -50.21 -1.78
N LEU A 167 -15.50 -49.79 -0.65
CA LEU A 167 -16.49 -50.58 0.11
C LEU A 167 -17.79 -50.78 -0.67
N GLU A 168 -18.33 -49.75 -1.31
CA GLU A 168 -19.51 -49.83 -2.17
C GLU A 168 -19.29 -50.78 -3.36
N LEU A 169 -18.14 -50.69 -4.02
CA LEU A 169 -17.76 -51.57 -5.13
C LEU A 169 -17.64 -53.04 -4.69
N ASN A 170 -17.06 -53.30 -3.51
CA ASN A 170 -16.94 -54.65 -2.98
C ASN A 170 -18.31 -55.21 -2.52
N ASN A 171 -19.15 -54.39 -1.88
CA ASN A 171 -20.54 -54.76 -1.54
C ASN A 171 -21.35 -55.11 -2.80
N SER A 172 -21.27 -54.28 -3.85
CA SER A 172 -21.93 -54.50 -5.14
C SER A 172 -21.45 -55.78 -5.84
N ARG A 173 -20.14 -56.05 -5.82
CA ARG A 173 -19.55 -57.31 -6.32
C ARG A 173 -20.05 -58.52 -5.54
N GLU A 174 -20.06 -58.46 -4.20
CA GLU A 174 -20.60 -59.53 -3.36
C GLU A 174 -22.07 -59.79 -3.64
N GLU A 175 -22.90 -58.74 -3.76
CA GLU A 175 -24.32 -58.87 -4.05
C GLU A 175 -24.54 -59.48 -5.45
N HIS A 176 -23.78 -59.05 -6.45
CA HIS A 176 -23.81 -59.64 -7.79
C HIS A 176 -23.44 -61.13 -7.78
N VAL A 177 -22.41 -61.53 -7.03
CA VAL A 177 -22.04 -62.95 -6.86
C VAL A 177 -23.13 -63.75 -6.15
N LYS A 178 -23.80 -63.16 -5.15
CA LYS A 178 -24.95 -63.77 -4.45
C LYS A 178 -26.17 -63.92 -5.38
N ARG A 179 -26.49 -62.92 -6.22
CA ARG A 179 -27.54 -63.01 -7.24
C ARG A 179 -27.23 -64.10 -8.28
N MET A 180 -26.05 -64.07 -8.90
CA MET A 180 -25.62 -65.08 -9.89
C MET A 180 -25.64 -66.52 -9.34
N SER A 181 -25.24 -66.73 -8.09
CA SER A 181 -25.28 -68.07 -7.47
C SER A 181 -26.71 -68.52 -7.14
N SER A 182 -27.60 -67.60 -6.74
CA SER A 182 -29.03 -67.87 -6.54
C SER A 182 -29.75 -68.20 -7.86
N GLU A 183 -29.50 -67.42 -8.91
CA GLU A 183 -30.04 -67.65 -10.26
C GLU A 183 -29.58 -68.99 -10.83
N LYS A 184 -28.28 -69.30 -10.71
CA LYS A 184 -27.75 -70.61 -11.11
C LYS A 184 -28.39 -71.75 -10.31
N ALA A 185 -28.52 -71.64 -8.99
CA ALA A 185 -29.17 -72.66 -8.17
C ALA A 185 -30.65 -72.86 -8.55
N MET A 186 -31.35 -71.78 -8.92
CA MET A 186 -32.72 -71.86 -9.45
C MET A 186 -32.76 -72.54 -10.83
N GLN A 187 -31.79 -72.28 -11.70
CA GLN A 187 -31.70 -72.89 -13.02
C GLN A 187 -31.35 -74.39 -12.92
N ASP A 188 -30.35 -74.75 -12.11
CA ASP A 188 -29.97 -76.14 -11.83
C ASP A 188 -31.15 -76.93 -11.24
N ARG A 189 -31.94 -76.30 -10.35
CA ARG A 189 -33.19 -76.87 -9.82
C ARG A 189 -34.25 -77.06 -10.91
N LYS A 190 -34.55 -76.04 -11.73
CA LYS A 190 -35.50 -76.16 -12.87
C LYS A 190 -35.08 -77.28 -13.82
N ILE A 191 -33.79 -77.45 -14.08
CA ILE A 191 -33.24 -78.55 -14.90
C ILE A 191 -33.44 -79.91 -14.22
N ALA A 192 -33.31 -80.01 -12.90
CA ALA A 192 -33.59 -81.24 -12.14
C ALA A 192 -35.09 -81.57 -12.15
N ASP A 193 -35.96 -80.59 -11.93
CA ASP A 193 -37.41 -80.73 -11.93
C ASP A 193 -37.91 -81.18 -13.32
N MET A 194 -37.48 -80.53 -14.41
CA MET A 194 -37.79 -80.96 -15.80
C MET A 194 -37.29 -82.37 -16.12
N LYS A 195 -36.12 -82.78 -15.61
CA LYS A 195 -35.60 -84.15 -15.78
C LYS A 195 -36.46 -85.17 -15.02
N ALA A 196 -36.95 -84.82 -13.84
CA ALA A 196 -37.85 -85.67 -13.06
C ALA A 196 -39.21 -85.82 -13.79
N GLU A 197 -39.80 -84.73 -14.27
CA GLU A 197 -41.04 -84.75 -15.07
C GLU A 197 -40.89 -85.58 -16.34
N ALA A 198 -39.83 -85.37 -17.14
CA ALA A 198 -39.57 -86.16 -18.33
C ALA A 198 -39.40 -87.66 -18.02
N THR A 199 -38.75 -87.99 -16.90
CA THR A 199 -38.60 -89.38 -16.43
C THR A 199 -39.94 -89.99 -16.04
N GLN A 200 -40.81 -89.22 -15.36
CA GLN A 200 -42.17 -89.66 -15.02
C GLN A 200 -43.04 -89.84 -16.27
N GLN A 201 -42.97 -88.94 -17.26
CA GLN A 201 -43.67 -89.06 -18.53
C GLN A 201 -43.23 -90.31 -19.30
N ILE A 202 -41.93 -90.57 -19.40
CA ILE A 202 -41.40 -91.80 -20.02
C ILE A 202 -41.86 -93.06 -19.27
N ALA A 203 -41.90 -93.03 -17.93
CA ALA A 203 -42.40 -94.14 -17.13
C ALA A 203 -43.91 -94.37 -17.33
N ALA A 204 -44.72 -93.30 -17.41
CA ALA A 204 -46.14 -93.36 -17.68
C ALA A 204 -46.44 -93.88 -19.10
N GLN A 205 -45.73 -93.40 -20.11
CA GLN A 205 -45.82 -93.89 -21.49
C GLN A 205 -45.45 -95.38 -21.59
N ARG A 206 -44.35 -95.81 -20.94
CA ARG A 206 -43.96 -97.23 -20.86
C ARG A 206 -45.00 -98.08 -20.14
N LYS A 207 -45.62 -97.55 -19.09
CA LYS A 207 -46.72 -98.24 -18.39
C LYS A 207 -47.93 -98.42 -19.32
N ALA A 208 -48.41 -97.34 -19.94
CA ALA A 208 -49.54 -97.38 -20.86
C ALA A 208 -49.29 -98.33 -22.04
N ALA A 209 -48.11 -98.27 -22.67
CA ALA A 209 -47.73 -99.19 -23.73
C ALA A 209 -47.66 -100.66 -23.27
N ASN A 210 -47.19 -100.93 -22.04
CA ASN A 210 -47.20 -102.29 -21.49
C ASN A 210 -48.63 -102.77 -21.15
N GLU A 211 -49.51 -101.89 -20.68
CA GLU A 211 -50.93 -102.19 -20.43
C GLU A 211 -51.66 -102.46 -21.76
N GLU A 212 -51.38 -101.69 -22.81
CA GLU A 212 -51.89 -101.90 -24.16
C GLU A 212 -51.35 -103.21 -24.79
N ILE A 213 -50.05 -103.48 -24.71
CA ILE A 213 -49.45 -104.76 -25.13
C ILE A 213 -50.07 -105.93 -24.35
N SER A 214 -50.36 -105.77 -23.05
CA SER A 214 -50.99 -106.81 -22.23
C SER A 214 -52.46 -107.01 -22.60
N ARG A 215 -53.19 -105.94 -22.92
CA ARG A 215 -54.56 -106.00 -23.43
C ARG A 215 -54.62 -106.68 -24.79
N LEU A 216 -53.77 -106.28 -25.73
CA LEU A 216 -53.64 -106.91 -27.05
C LEU A 216 -53.22 -108.39 -26.93
N LYS A 217 -52.37 -108.74 -25.97
CA LYS A 217 -52.03 -110.14 -25.66
C LYS A 217 -53.21 -110.92 -25.09
N SER A 218 -53.99 -110.35 -24.16
CA SER A 218 -55.23 -110.98 -23.69
C SER A 218 -56.16 -111.18 -24.87
N GLU A 219 -56.48 -110.11 -25.61
CA GLU A 219 -57.44 -110.14 -26.71
C GLU A 219 -57.01 -111.11 -27.82
N THR A 220 -55.71 -111.22 -28.15
CA THR A 220 -55.21 -112.26 -29.06
C THR A 220 -55.23 -113.67 -28.45
N SER A 221 -55.03 -113.82 -27.13
CA SER A 221 -55.18 -115.11 -26.44
C SER A 221 -56.64 -115.54 -26.36
N ASP A 222 -57.56 -114.62 -26.10
CA ASP A 222 -59.01 -114.80 -26.10
C ASP A 222 -59.49 -115.14 -27.52
N GLN A 223 -58.95 -114.48 -28.55
CA GLN A 223 -59.17 -114.85 -29.96
C GLN A 223 -58.57 -116.21 -30.31
N ILE A 224 -57.42 -116.60 -29.77
CA ILE A 224 -56.81 -117.92 -29.96
C ILE A 224 -57.62 -119.01 -29.24
N GLU A 225 -58.10 -118.78 -28.02
CA GLU A 225 -58.97 -119.71 -27.30
C GLU A 225 -60.35 -119.81 -27.97
N ALA A 226 -60.92 -118.70 -28.43
CA ALA A 226 -62.14 -118.71 -29.23
C ALA A 226 -61.92 -119.45 -30.56
N ALA A 227 -60.80 -119.23 -31.25
CA ALA A 227 -60.44 -119.94 -32.47
C ALA A 227 -60.10 -121.43 -32.23
N LEU A 228 -59.60 -121.81 -31.05
CA LEU A 228 -59.36 -123.20 -30.65
C LEU A 228 -60.64 -123.90 -30.20
N ALA A 229 -61.55 -123.22 -29.52
CA ALA A 229 -62.89 -123.71 -29.21
C ALA A 229 -63.70 -123.88 -30.51
N GLU A 230 -63.61 -122.90 -31.41
CA GLU A 230 -64.16 -122.98 -32.76
C GLU A 230 -63.45 -124.06 -33.59
N ALA A 231 -62.14 -124.28 -33.44
CA ALA A 231 -61.40 -125.35 -34.11
C ALA A 231 -61.72 -126.74 -33.56
N ASN A 232 -62.03 -126.88 -32.27
CA ASN A 232 -62.48 -128.15 -31.66
C ASN A 232 -63.95 -128.45 -32.00
N LYS A 233 -64.82 -127.43 -32.03
CA LYS A 233 -66.16 -127.52 -32.61
C LYS A 233 -66.08 -127.90 -34.09
N LYS A 234 -65.22 -127.21 -34.85
CA LYS A 234 -64.89 -127.59 -36.22
C LYS A 234 -64.24 -128.96 -36.30
N LEU A 235 -63.53 -129.49 -35.30
CA LEU A 235 -62.99 -130.86 -35.36
C LEU A 235 -64.12 -131.90 -35.34
N ALA A 236 -65.24 -131.61 -34.65
CA ALA A 236 -66.47 -132.37 -34.77
C ALA A 236 -67.12 -132.14 -36.15
N ASP A 237 -67.33 -130.89 -36.57
CA ASP A 237 -67.97 -130.56 -37.85
C ASP A 237 -67.13 -130.99 -39.07
N VAL A 238 -65.80 -131.13 -38.96
CA VAL A 238 -64.85 -131.53 -40.02
C VAL A 238 -64.93 -133.02 -40.32
N ARG A 239 -65.46 -133.84 -39.40
CA ARG A 239 -65.91 -135.21 -39.76
C ARG A 239 -67.02 -135.21 -40.81
N GLU A 240 -67.68 -134.06 -41.03
CA GLU A 240 -68.64 -133.81 -42.11
C GLU A 240 -68.08 -132.85 -43.20
N GLN A 241 -67.23 -131.89 -42.82
CA GLN A 241 -66.76 -130.78 -43.67
C GLN A 241 -65.34 -130.93 -44.28
N VAL A 242 -64.64 -132.05 -44.12
CA VAL A 242 -63.44 -132.39 -44.95
C VAL A 242 -63.70 -132.19 -46.45
N SER A 243 -64.95 -132.36 -46.89
CA SER A 243 -65.39 -132.21 -48.28
C SER A 243 -65.41 -130.78 -48.85
N LYS A 244 -65.30 -129.72 -48.03
CA LYS A 244 -65.51 -128.32 -48.49
C LYS A 244 -64.35 -127.34 -48.23
N MET A 245 -63.44 -127.62 -47.30
CA MET A 245 -62.51 -126.59 -46.82
C MET A 245 -61.22 -126.39 -47.65
N LEU A 246 -61.09 -127.03 -48.82
CA LEU A 246 -59.89 -126.89 -49.67
C LEU A 246 -59.83 -125.54 -50.43
N THR A 247 -60.94 -124.83 -50.56
CA THR A 247 -61.08 -123.68 -51.48
C THR A 247 -60.93 -122.31 -50.83
N ASP A 248 -61.23 -122.17 -49.54
CA ASP A 248 -61.16 -120.86 -48.83
C ASP A 248 -59.76 -120.50 -48.32
N ALA A 249 -58.87 -121.49 -48.18
CA ALA A 249 -57.48 -121.29 -47.74
C ALA A 249 -56.70 -120.31 -48.64
N GLN A 250 -57.08 -120.19 -49.91
CA GLN A 250 -56.42 -119.35 -50.91
C GLN A 250 -56.87 -117.87 -50.86
N ARG A 251 -57.95 -117.54 -50.14
CA ARG A 251 -58.51 -116.19 -50.06
C ARG A 251 -57.89 -115.33 -48.94
N LYS A 252 -57.66 -115.93 -47.77
CA LYS A 252 -57.11 -115.25 -46.59
C LYS A 252 -55.64 -114.84 -46.70
N ALA A 253 -54.92 -115.31 -47.72
CA ALA A 253 -53.52 -114.93 -47.96
C ALA A 253 -53.36 -113.48 -48.45
N GLY A 254 -54.32 -112.96 -49.24
CA GLY A 254 -54.28 -111.58 -49.75
C GLY A 254 -54.59 -110.53 -48.68
N GLU A 255 -55.61 -110.79 -47.87
CA GLU A 255 -56.08 -109.91 -46.78
C GLU A 255 -54.94 -109.58 -45.78
N ILE A 256 -53.99 -110.49 -45.58
CA ILE A 256 -52.81 -110.31 -44.70
C ILE A 256 -51.74 -109.43 -45.37
N THR A 257 -51.52 -109.54 -46.68
CA THR A 257 -50.56 -108.67 -47.40
C THR A 257 -51.07 -107.24 -47.53
N ASP A 258 -52.37 -107.06 -47.77
CA ASP A 258 -52.97 -105.72 -47.91
C ASP A 258 -53.01 -104.95 -46.57
N ALA A 259 -53.22 -105.66 -45.45
CA ALA A 259 -53.11 -105.07 -44.12
C ALA A 259 -51.66 -104.68 -43.74
N ALA A 260 -50.67 -105.39 -44.27
CA ALA A 260 -49.25 -105.12 -44.02
C ALA A 260 -48.73 -103.91 -44.83
N THR A 261 -49.16 -103.76 -46.09
CA THR A 261 -48.83 -102.58 -46.91
C THR A 261 -49.51 -101.32 -46.39
N ALA A 262 -50.79 -101.41 -45.97
CA ALA A 262 -51.50 -100.30 -45.35
C ALA A 262 -50.77 -99.75 -44.11
N LYS A 263 -50.31 -100.63 -43.20
CA LYS A 263 -49.52 -100.22 -42.02
C LYS A 263 -48.12 -99.71 -42.35
N ALA A 264 -47.49 -100.19 -43.43
CA ALA A 264 -46.23 -99.63 -43.89
C ALA A 264 -46.40 -98.19 -44.39
N GLN A 265 -47.50 -97.90 -45.09
CA GLN A 265 -47.84 -96.55 -45.54
C GLN A 265 -48.26 -95.63 -44.39
N GLU A 266 -49.08 -96.10 -43.44
CA GLU A 266 -49.41 -95.36 -42.21
C GLU A 266 -48.14 -94.89 -41.46
N ILE A 267 -47.11 -95.73 -41.40
CA ILE A 267 -45.82 -95.39 -40.76
C ILE A 267 -44.99 -94.40 -41.59
N THR A 268 -45.01 -94.46 -42.93
CA THR A 268 -44.32 -93.45 -43.75
C THR A 268 -45.02 -92.10 -43.71
N ASP A 269 -46.35 -92.10 -43.75
CA ASP A 269 -47.17 -90.89 -43.78
C ASP A 269 -47.07 -90.16 -42.42
N ASP A 270 -47.15 -90.88 -41.31
CA ASP A 270 -46.96 -90.30 -39.97
C ASP A 270 -45.51 -89.83 -39.72
N ALA A 271 -44.51 -90.49 -40.33
CA ALA A 271 -43.13 -89.99 -40.32
C ALA A 271 -42.95 -88.70 -41.15
N GLU A 272 -43.63 -88.58 -42.30
CA GLU A 272 -43.61 -87.37 -43.13
C GLU A 272 -44.39 -86.22 -42.49
N VAL A 273 -45.53 -86.49 -41.85
CA VAL A 273 -46.28 -85.53 -41.04
C VAL A 273 -45.42 -85.02 -39.88
N ARG A 274 -44.80 -85.90 -39.08
CA ARG A 274 -43.89 -85.50 -38.00
C ARG A 274 -42.72 -84.67 -38.50
N ARG A 275 -42.07 -85.09 -39.61
CA ARG A 275 -40.98 -84.34 -40.24
C ARG A 275 -41.42 -82.95 -40.67
N THR A 276 -42.60 -82.83 -41.27
CA THR A 276 -43.18 -81.56 -41.72
C THR A 276 -43.56 -80.67 -40.53
N GLN A 277 -44.09 -81.24 -39.45
CA GLN A 277 -44.43 -80.54 -38.22
C GLN A 277 -43.17 -80.01 -37.51
N THR A 278 -42.11 -80.82 -37.38
CA THR A 278 -40.82 -80.36 -36.84
C THR A 278 -40.18 -79.29 -37.72
N MET A 279 -40.24 -79.42 -39.06
CA MET A 279 -39.74 -78.38 -39.98
C MET A 279 -40.52 -77.06 -39.82
N SER A 280 -41.84 -77.14 -39.62
CA SER A 280 -42.70 -75.98 -39.37
C SER A 280 -42.37 -75.31 -38.02
N GLN A 281 -42.18 -76.10 -36.96
CA GLN A 281 -41.77 -75.60 -35.64
C GLN A 281 -40.40 -74.92 -35.68
N VAL A 282 -39.39 -75.54 -36.31
CA VAL A 282 -38.05 -74.96 -36.46
C VAL A 282 -38.08 -73.68 -37.30
N ASN A 283 -38.88 -73.62 -38.36
CA ASN A 283 -39.05 -72.39 -39.14
C ASN A 283 -39.72 -71.26 -38.32
N ALA A 284 -40.71 -71.59 -37.48
CA ALA A 284 -41.36 -70.63 -36.60
C ALA A 284 -40.40 -70.12 -35.51
N GLU A 285 -39.60 -71.00 -34.90
CA GLU A 285 -38.55 -70.61 -33.94
C GLU A 285 -37.48 -69.74 -34.59
N VAL A 286 -37.04 -70.06 -35.82
CA VAL A 286 -36.04 -69.25 -36.55
C VAL A 286 -36.56 -67.86 -36.90
N GLU A 287 -37.82 -67.72 -37.33
CA GLU A 287 -38.42 -66.40 -37.57
C GLU A 287 -38.68 -65.63 -36.27
N GLN A 288 -39.05 -66.30 -35.18
CA GLN A 288 -39.16 -65.66 -33.86
C GLN A 288 -37.80 -65.15 -33.37
N ILE A 289 -36.73 -65.96 -33.46
CA ILE A 289 -35.37 -65.55 -33.12
C ILE A 289 -34.90 -64.38 -34.00
N ARG A 290 -35.27 -64.35 -35.28
CA ARG A 290 -34.99 -63.21 -36.17
C ARG A 290 -35.71 -61.93 -35.73
N ALA A 291 -36.99 -62.04 -35.35
CA ALA A 291 -37.77 -60.91 -34.83
C ALA A 291 -37.19 -60.38 -33.51
N ASP A 292 -36.83 -61.28 -32.59
CA ASP A 292 -36.23 -60.92 -31.29
C ASP A 292 -34.86 -60.24 -31.47
N ILE A 293 -34.01 -60.74 -32.39
CA ILE A 293 -32.72 -60.11 -32.72
C ILE A 293 -32.91 -58.74 -33.36
N ALA A 294 -33.88 -58.58 -34.27
CA ALA A 294 -34.18 -57.28 -34.88
C ALA A 294 -34.68 -56.27 -33.82
N ALA A 295 -35.59 -56.68 -32.94
CA ALA A 295 -36.08 -55.85 -31.84
C ALA A 295 -34.94 -55.44 -30.87
N GLN A 296 -34.01 -56.34 -30.56
CA GLN A 296 -32.83 -56.02 -29.75
C GLN A 296 -31.87 -55.05 -30.46
N GLN A 297 -31.71 -55.13 -31.78
CA GLN A 297 -30.92 -54.17 -32.55
C GLN A 297 -31.57 -52.78 -32.59
N ASP A 298 -32.90 -52.70 -32.77
CA ASP A 298 -33.64 -51.43 -32.70
C ASP A 298 -33.58 -50.81 -31.30
N GLU A 299 -33.73 -51.60 -30.24
CA GLU A 299 -33.65 -51.12 -28.86
C GLU A 299 -32.23 -50.67 -28.48
N ALA A 300 -31.19 -51.40 -28.92
CA ALA A 300 -29.81 -50.99 -28.75
C ALA A 300 -29.50 -49.69 -29.51
N THR A 301 -30.00 -49.55 -30.74
CA THR A 301 -29.82 -48.34 -31.56
C THR A 301 -30.51 -47.12 -30.93
N LYS A 302 -31.72 -47.30 -30.37
CA LYS A 302 -32.38 -46.24 -29.58
C LYS A 302 -31.56 -45.81 -28.37
N LYS A 303 -31.09 -46.76 -27.55
CA LYS A 303 -30.27 -46.45 -26.36
C LYS A 303 -28.95 -45.76 -26.72
N VAL A 304 -28.33 -46.11 -27.86
CA VAL A 304 -27.15 -45.40 -28.36
C VAL A 304 -27.49 -43.96 -28.76
N ASN A 305 -28.60 -43.73 -29.45
CA ASN A 305 -29.03 -42.37 -29.81
C ASN A 305 -29.41 -41.54 -28.57
N GLU A 306 -30.17 -42.11 -27.63
CA GLU A 306 -30.50 -41.48 -26.34
C GLU A 306 -29.24 -41.08 -25.55
N LEU A 307 -28.22 -41.94 -25.53
CA LEU A 307 -26.92 -41.62 -24.92
C LEU A 307 -26.13 -40.54 -25.67
N LEU A 308 -26.23 -40.48 -27.00
CA LEU A 308 -25.61 -39.43 -27.81
C LEU A 308 -26.30 -38.08 -27.59
N ASP A 309 -27.63 -38.04 -27.55
CA ASP A 309 -28.41 -36.83 -27.29
C ASP A 309 -28.11 -36.28 -25.89
N HIS A 310 -28.08 -37.14 -24.86
CA HIS A 310 -27.73 -36.71 -23.49
C HIS A 310 -26.26 -36.25 -23.36
N LEU A 311 -25.36 -36.79 -24.18
CA LEU A 311 -23.94 -36.39 -24.21
C LEU A 311 -23.75 -35.07 -24.95
N GLU A 312 -24.51 -34.82 -26.02
CA GLU A 312 -24.58 -33.54 -26.73
C GLU A 312 -25.21 -32.44 -25.85
N GLU A 313 -26.26 -32.76 -25.10
CA GLU A 313 -26.87 -31.88 -24.09
C GLU A 313 -25.87 -31.51 -22.98
N ARG A 314 -25.19 -32.49 -22.37
CA ARG A 314 -24.12 -32.22 -21.39
C ARG A 314 -22.96 -31.42 -21.99
N ARG A 315 -22.61 -31.64 -23.25
CA ARG A 315 -21.58 -30.87 -23.97
C ARG A 315 -21.99 -29.40 -24.17
N GLN A 316 -23.27 -29.14 -24.44
CA GLN A 316 -23.79 -27.77 -24.56
C GLN A 316 -23.87 -27.07 -23.20
N ALA A 317 -24.36 -27.75 -22.15
CA ALA A 317 -24.40 -27.21 -20.79
C ALA A 317 -23.00 -26.86 -20.27
N ALA A 318 -22.04 -27.79 -20.38
CA ALA A 318 -20.65 -27.55 -19.96
C ALA A 318 -19.96 -26.43 -20.78
N LYS A 319 -20.37 -26.21 -22.05
CA LYS A 319 -19.89 -25.06 -22.82
C LYS A 319 -20.48 -23.74 -22.32
N GLN A 320 -21.78 -23.70 -22.00
CA GLN A 320 -22.44 -22.51 -21.45
C GLN A 320 -21.83 -22.12 -20.10
N GLU A 321 -21.60 -23.08 -19.22
CA GLU A 321 -20.92 -22.89 -17.93
C GLU A 321 -19.49 -22.36 -18.12
N ALA A 322 -18.72 -22.90 -19.07
CA ALA A 322 -17.38 -22.41 -19.39
C ALA A 322 -17.38 -21.00 -20.01
N ASP A 323 -18.31 -20.70 -20.94
CA ASP A 323 -18.46 -19.38 -21.54
C ASP A 323 -18.89 -18.33 -20.48
N GLU A 324 -19.74 -18.72 -19.51
CA GLU A 324 -20.16 -17.86 -18.39
C GLU A 324 -19.01 -17.61 -17.40
N LEU A 325 -18.26 -18.64 -17.00
CA LEU A 325 -17.06 -18.49 -16.15
C LEU A 325 -16.00 -17.60 -16.82
N ILE A 326 -15.82 -17.70 -18.14
CA ILE A 326 -14.94 -16.81 -18.91
C ILE A 326 -15.50 -15.37 -18.95
N GLY A 327 -16.83 -15.19 -18.92
CA GLY A 327 -17.49 -13.90 -18.74
C GLY A 327 -17.18 -13.29 -17.37
N GLN A 328 -17.51 -14.02 -16.30
CA GLN A 328 -17.26 -13.60 -14.91
C GLN A 328 -15.78 -13.26 -14.67
N ALA A 329 -14.85 -14.08 -15.18
CA ALA A 329 -13.41 -13.84 -15.06
C ALA A 329 -12.92 -12.58 -15.80
N LYS A 330 -13.59 -12.15 -16.89
CA LYS A 330 -13.30 -10.86 -17.54
C LYS A 330 -13.80 -9.70 -16.70
N THR A 331 -15.04 -9.76 -16.21
CA THR A 331 -15.62 -8.73 -15.35
C THR A 331 -14.78 -8.52 -14.09
N VAL A 332 -14.41 -9.59 -13.38
CA VAL A 332 -13.55 -9.50 -12.18
C VAL A 332 -12.17 -8.91 -12.48
N ARG A 333 -11.62 -9.12 -13.68
CA ARG A 333 -10.37 -8.47 -14.10
C ARG A 333 -10.58 -6.99 -14.40
N GLU A 334 -11.64 -6.64 -15.12
CA GLU A 334 -11.97 -5.25 -15.46
C GLU A 334 -12.29 -4.43 -14.20
N ASP A 335 -13.07 -4.98 -13.25
CA ASP A 335 -13.29 -4.40 -11.91
C ASP A 335 -11.98 -4.17 -11.14
N ALA A 336 -11.01 -5.09 -11.26
CA ALA A 336 -9.71 -5.01 -10.59
C ALA A 336 -8.75 -4.00 -11.27
N ASP A 337 -8.75 -3.92 -12.60
CA ASP A 337 -7.99 -2.94 -13.37
C ASP A 337 -8.50 -1.51 -13.08
N ASP A 338 -9.82 -1.32 -13.03
CA ASP A 338 -10.46 -0.05 -12.66
C ASP A 338 -10.18 0.31 -11.20
N TYR A 339 -10.32 -0.62 -10.24
CA TYR A 339 -9.95 -0.38 -8.83
C TYR A 339 -8.48 0.00 -8.69
N ALA A 340 -7.58 -0.62 -9.46
CA ALA A 340 -6.17 -0.28 -9.48
C ALA A 340 -5.89 1.08 -10.14
N ALA A 341 -6.69 1.51 -11.11
CA ALA A 341 -6.63 2.86 -11.69
C ALA A 341 -7.09 3.92 -10.67
N ASP A 342 -8.27 3.74 -10.07
CA ASP A 342 -8.82 4.61 -9.02
C ASP A 342 -7.86 4.77 -7.83
N LYS A 343 -7.24 3.67 -7.38
CA LYS A 343 -6.25 3.71 -6.30
C LYS A 343 -4.98 4.45 -6.65
N ARG A 344 -4.50 4.36 -7.90
CA ARG A 344 -3.35 5.15 -8.38
C ARG A 344 -3.71 6.63 -8.45
N GLN A 345 -4.84 6.98 -9.06
CA GLN A 345 -5.29 8.38 -9.15
C GLN A 345 -5.53 9.01 -7.78
N ALA A 346 -6.11 8.27 -6.82
CA ALA A 346 -6.29 8.74 -5.45
C ALA A 346 -4.96 8.95 -4.71
N ALA A 347 -3.97 8.05 -4.90
CA ALA A 347 -2.65 8.19 -4.32
C ALA A 347 -1.85 9.36 -4.93
N GLU A 348 -1.93 9.56 -6.25
CA GLU A 348 -1.33 10.69 -6.96
C GLU A 348 -1.95 12.02 -6.51
N ALA A 349 -3.28 12.09 -6.35
CA ALA A 349 -3.96 13.26 -5.83
C ALA A 349 -3.53 13.61 -4.39
N GLN A 350 -3.40 12.60 -3.52
CA GLN A 350 -2.89 12.79 -2.16
C GLN A 350 -1.42 13.23 -2.14
N ALA A 351 -0.56 12.65 -2.97
CA ALA A 351 0.83 13.05 -3.11
C ALA A 351 0.95 14.50 -3.60
N ALA A 352 0.18 14.89 -4.60
CA ALA A 352 0.12 16.25 -5.09
C ALA A 352 -0.38 17.25 -4.03
N GLU A 353 -1.37 16.86 -3.21
CA GLU A 353 -1.85 17.69 -2.11
C GLU A 353 -0.80 17.86 -1.00
N ILE A 354 -0.06 16.80 -0.67
CA ILE A 354 1.05 16.84 0.30
C ILE A 354 2.17 17.75 -0.22
N VAL A 355 2.57 17.62 -1.49
CA VAL A 355 3.60 18.49 -2.10
C VAL A 355 3.13 19.95 -2.14
N ARG A 356 1.86 20.21 -2.47
CA ARG A 356 1.28 21.57 -2.41
C ARG A 356 1.33 22.16 -0.99
N LYS A 357 0.85 21.41 0.02
CA LYS A 357 0.87 21.83 1.42
C LYS A 357 2.29 22.05 1.95
N ALA A 358 3.26 21.22 1.55
CA ALA A 358 4.66 21.40 1.89
C ALA A 358 5.24 22.66 1.24
N GLY A 359 4.93 22.91 -0.05
CA GLY A 359 5.32 24.13 -0.76
C GLY A 359 4.72 25.41 -0.17
N GLU A 360 3.44 25.40 0.19
CA GLU A 360 2.75 26.49 0.88
C GLU A 360 3.37 26.77 2.26
N THR A 361 3.69 25.71 3.02
CA THR A 361 4.36 25.82 4.33
C THR A 361 5.78 26.38 4.21
N ALA A 362 6.55 25.90 3.23
CA ALA A 362 7.90 26.39 2.97
C ALA A 362 7.89 27.85 2.50
N ALA A 363 6.94 28.24 1.64
CA ALA A 363 6.75 29.62 1.21
C ALA A 363 6.40 30.54 2.39
N ALA A 364 5.51 30.10 3.29
CA ALA A 364 5.16 30.83 4.51
C ALA A 364 6.39 31.02 5.42
N GLN A 365 7.19 29.98 5.66
CA GLN A 365 8.42 30.07 6.47
C GLN A 365 9.49 30.97 5.83
N VAL A 366 9.61 30.99 4.51
CA VAL A 366 10.53 31.89 3.79
C VAL A 366 10.08 33.35 3.92
N GLU A 367 8.77 33.60 3.86
CA GLU A 367 8.22 34.96 4.00
C GLU A 367 8.24 35.46 5.45
N GLU A 368 7.95 34.60 6.43
CA GLU A 368 8.14 34.87 7.86
C GLU A 368 9.60 35.24 8.16
N ARG A 369 10.57 34.46 7.66
CA ARG A 369 12.00 34.77 7.79
C ARG A 369 12.41 36.06 7.06
N ARG A 370 11.79 36.40 5.93
CA ARG A 370 11.99 37.71 5.27
C ARG A 370 11.48 38.86 6.13
N GLN A 371 10.32 38.71 6.76
CA GLN A 371 9.73 39.77 7.58
C GLN A 371 10.53 39.96 8.88
N ALA A 372 11.01 38.87 9.50
CA ALA A 372 11.94 38.93 10.63
C ALA A 372 13.26 39.62 10.24
N ALA A 373 13.94 39.15 9.17
CA ALA A 373 15.18 39.75 8.71
C ALA A 373 15.02 41.22 8.27
N LYS A 374 13.84 41.60 7.76
CA LYS A 374 13.54 43.01 7.48
C LYS A 374 13.38 43.82 8.77
N ALA A 375 12.70 43.31 9.78
CA ALA A 375 12.58 44.00 11.08
C ALA A 375 13.95 44.21 11.74
N GLU A 376 14.84 43.21 11.68
CA GLU A 376 16.24 43.33 12.13
C GLU A 376 17.01 44.41 11.34
N LEU A 377 16.83 44.47 10.01
CA LEU A 377 17.45 45.51 9.18
C LEU A 377 16.90 46.91 9.47
N ASP A 378 15.59 47.05 9.67
CA ASP A 378 14.94 48.31 10.03
C ASP A 378 15.40 48.79 11.44
N GLU A 379 15.59 47.87 12.40
CA GLU A 379 16.16 48.17 13.73
C GLU A 379 17.65 48.56 13.67
N LEU A 380 18.45 47.85 12.88
CA LEU A 380 19.86 48.19 12.64
C LEU A 380 19.99 49.56 11.96
N GLN A 381 19.13 49.87 10.99
CA GLN A 381 19.09 51.17 10.34
C GLN A 381 18.66 52.28 11.31
N HIS A 382 17.74 52.00 12.25
CA HIS A 382 17.40 52.93 13.32
C HIS A 382 18.60 53.17 14.26
N HIS A 383 19.30 52.13 14.70
CA HIS A 383 20.54 52.25 15.48
C HIS A 383 21.61 53.08 14.75
N ILE A 384 21.79 52.88 13.45
CA ILE A 384 22.72 53.69 12.63
C ILE A 384 22.27 55.16 12.62
N SER A 385 20.97 55.45 12.49
CA SER A 385 20.45 56.82 12.53
C SER A 385 20.66 57.50 13.90
N GLU A 386 20.51 56.76 15.01
CA GLU A 386 20.83 57.29 16.34
C GLU A 386 22.34 57.56 16.48
N LEU A 387 23.19 56.66 16.00
CA LEU A 387 24.65 56.84 16.05
C LEU A 387 25.09 58.06 15.23
N GLN A 388 24.51 58.26 14.04
CA GLN A 388 24.72 59.47 13.22
C GLN A 388 24.18 60.74 13.90
N GLN A 389 23.06 60.67 14.63
CA GLN A 389 22.55 61.80 15.41
C GLN A 389 23.45 62.11 16.63
N ARG A 390 24.01 61.08 17.27
CA ARG A 390 25.01 61.25 18.34
C ARG A 390 26.31 61.84 17.77
N GLU A 391 26.77 61.39 16.62
CA GLU A 391 27.93 61.94 15.90
C GLU A 391 27.70 63.40 15.47
N SER A 392 26.52 63.75 14.94
CA SER A 392 26.19 65.13 14.59
C SER A 392 26.06 66.02 15.82
N THR A 393 25.55 65.51 16.94
CA THR A 393 25.52 66.23 18.22
C THR A 393 26.93 66.41 18.81
N ILE A 394 27.81 65.42 18.69
CA ILE A 394 29.21 65.50 19.13
C ILE A 394 29.98 66.50 18.26
N THR A 395 29.85 66.42 16.94
CA THR A 395 30.52 67.36 16.02
C THR A 395 29.95 68.76 16.11
N GLN A 396 28.64 68.93 16.38
CA GLN A 396 28.06 70.23 16.75
C GLN A 396 28.70 70.75 18.03
N ARG A 397 28.75 69.98 19.13
CA ARG A 397 29.41 70.41 20.38
C ARG A 397 30.90 70.70 20.20
N VAL A 398 31.62 69.95 19.38
CA VAL A 398 33.02 70.23 19.03
C VAL A 398 33.12 71.52 18.20
N SER A 399 32.16 71.80 17.32
CA SER A 399 32.08 73.06 16.57
C SER A 399 31.68 74.25 17.46
N GLU A 400 30.83 74.05 18.47
CA GLU A 400 30.46 75.05 19.47
C GLU A 400 31.63 75.34 20.41
N LEU A 401 32.36 74.32 20.87
CA LEU A 401 33.61 74.50 21.61
C LEU A 401 34.64 75.25 20.76
N ARG A 402 34.83 74.84 19.50
CA ARG A 402 35.71 75.52 18.53
C ARG A 402 35.27 76.96 18.24
N ALA A 403 33.96 77.23 18.24
CA ALA A 403 33.39 78.55 18.04
C ALA A 403 33.48 79.43 19.30
N MET A 404 33.26 78.89 20.50
CA MET A 404 33.52 79.58 21.77
C MET A 404 34.99 79.96 21.88
N PHE A 405 35.89 79.04 21.50
CA PHE A 405 37.32 79.28 21.45
C PHE A 405 37.68 80.34 20.41
N SER A 406 37.17 80.24 19.17
CA SER A 406 37.43 81.25 18.15
C SER A 406 36.81 82.60 18.48
N ASN A 407 35.68 82.66 19.19
CA ASN A 407 34.99 83.91 19.54
C ASN A 407 35.63 84.60 20.76
N ALA A 408 36.13 83.81 21.73
CA ALA A 408 37.05 84.32 22.75
C ALA A 408 38.36 84.87 22.15
N PHE A 409 38.72 84.44 20.93
CA PHE A 409 39.92 84.85 20.20
C PHE A 409 39.60 85.84 19.07
N ALA A 410 38.33 86.12 18.76
CA ALA A 410 37.89 86.94 17.63
C ALA A 410 38.14 88.44 17.82
N GLY A 411 38.45 88.86 19.07
CA GLY A 411 39.08 90.16 19.32
C GLY A 411 40.49 90.29 18.73
N PHE A 412 41.07 89.21 18.19
CA PHE A 412 42.47 89.15 17.76
C PHE A 412 42.73 88.90 16.27
N GLY A 413 42.12 89.73 15.42
CA GLY A 413 42.76 90.24 14.20
C GLY A 413 42.77 89.34 12.97
N ALA A 414 42.47 89.94 11.82
CA ALA A 414 42.71 89.33 10.52
C ALA A 414 44.17 89.54 10.08
N PHE A 415 44.88 88.46 9.77
CA PHE A 415 46.02 88.51 8.84
C PHE A 415 46.20 87.16 8.11
N ALA A 416 46.92 87.19 6.99
CA ALA A 416 47.03 86.06 6.05
C ALA A 416 48.30 85.21 6.24
N GLY A 417 48.29 83.98 5.72
CA GLY A 417 49.52 83.19 5.51
C GLY A 417 49.30 81.68 5.36
N ALA A 418 49.45 81.17 4.13
CA ALA A 418 49.91 79.79 3.87
C ALA A 418 51.43 79.85 3.56
N PRO A 419 52.23 78.77 3.70
CA PRO A 419 52.22 77.69 2.69
C PRO A 419 52.56 76.25 3.16
N ASP A 420 52.06 75.28 2.38
CA ASP A 420 52.69 74.07 1.79
C ASP A 420 53.75 73.17 2.51
N ALA A 421 53.88 71.94 1.97
CA ALA A 421 54.82 70.83 2.24
C ALA A 421 54.55 69.93 3.49
N GLY A 422 54.79 68.60 3.45
CA GLY A 422 55.11 67.77 2.27
C GLY A 422 55.59 66.32 2.55
N LEU A 423 54.85 65.33 2.03
CA LEU A 423 55.27 63.94 1.76
C LEU A 423 55.68 63.09 3.01
N PRO A 424 56.33 61.89 2.92
CA PRO A 424 55.60 60.65 3.24
C PRO A 424 56.30 59.69 4.24
N VAL A 425 55.56 58.71 4.76
CA VAL A 425 56.13 57.58 5.56
C VAL A 425 55.47 56.26 5.13
N ALA A 426 56.26 55.18 5.08
CA ALA A 426 55.82 53.84 4.70
C ALA A 426 56.40 52.75 5.63
N ASN A 427 55.66 51.63 5.74
CA ASN A 427 56.07 50.26 6.11
C ASN A 427 54.87 49.37 5.67
N ALA A 428 54.98 48.24 4.94
CA ALA A 428 55.88 47.07 5.02
C ALA A 428 55.57 46.23 6.29
N VAL A 429 55.44 44.88 6.30
CA VAL A 429 55.90 43.76 5.45
C VAL A 429 54.85 42.60 5.54
N ASP A 430 54.57 41.69 4.59
CA ASP A 430 55.05 41.49 3.20
C ASP A 430 53.89 41.56 2.14
N GLY A 431 53.37 40.58 1.38
CA GLY A 431 53.54 39.10 1.16
C GLY A 431 52.35 38.26 1.69
N GLU A 432 51.94 37.10 1.13
CA GLU A 432 52.40 36.29 -0.03
C GLU A 432 51.15 35.82 -0.87
N THR A 433 51.29 35.34 -2.11
CA THR A 433 50.14 34.81 -2.90
C THR A 433 50.55 33.68 -3.86
N PRO A 434 50.00 32.46 -3.71
CA PRO A 434 49.17 31.83 -4.76
C PRO A 434 48.06 30.90 -4.17
N ARG A 435 47.12 30.27 -4.89
CA ARG A 435 46.51 30.36 -6.24
C ARG A 435 45.11 29.66 -6.14
N PRO A 436 44.18 29.82 -7.11
CA PRO A 436 42.90 29.09 -7.06
C PRO A 436 43.09 27.60 -7.44
N GLN A 437 42.16 26.75 -6.99
CA GLN A 437 41.97 25.38 -7.48
C GLN A 437 40.50 25.13 -7.80
N GLU A 438 40.25 24.45 -8.91
CA GLU A 438 38.94 23.97 -9.37
C GLU A 438 38.87 22.42 -9.17
N PRO A 439 37.88 21.66 -9.69
CA PRO A 439 37.42 20.43 -9.03
C PRO A 439 38.35 19.22 -9.19
N VAL A 440 38.08 18.19 -8.39
CA VAL A 440 38.74 16.88 -8.46
C VAL A 440 37.73 15.80 -8.87
N GLU A 441 37.94 15.19 -10.04
CA GLU A 441 37.27 13.94 -10.44
C GLU A 441 38.18 12.72 -10.21
N GLY A 442 37.56 11.56 -9.93
CA GLY A 442 38.01 10.28 -10.48
C GLY A 442 39.18 9.51 -9.82
N ALA A 443 38.88 8.70 -8.80
CA ALA A 443 39.41 7.33 -8.64
C ALA A 443 38.52 6.56 -7.64
N ALA A 444 37.84 5.46 -7.97
CA ALA A 444 38.31 4.19 -8.55
C ALA A 444 38.96 3.21 -7.53
N HIS A 445 38.17 2.80 -6.54
CA HIS A 445 38.19 1.43 -6.00
C HIS A 445 36.77 0.84 -6.19
N GLY A 446 36.59 -0.44 -6.48
CA GLY A 446 37.58 -1.53 -6.42
C GLY A 446 37.12 -2.70 -5.56
N GLY A 447 35.80 -2.91 -5.44
CA GLY A 447 35.20 -4.07 -4.79
C GLY A 447 34.23 -4.73 -5.77
N SER A 448 34.50 -5.99 -6.11
CA SER A 448 33.62 -6.85 -6.92
C SER A 448 32.64 -7.61 -6.03
N SER A 449 31.50 -8.01 -6.61
CA SER A 449 30.70 -9.22 -6.29
C SER A 449 30.34 -9.49 -4.81
N ASP A 450 29.07 -9.71 -4.45
CA ASP A 450 28.16 -10.64 -5.11
C ASP A 450 26.71 -10.11 -5.25
N GLU A 451 26.07 -10.47 -6.36
CA GLU A 451 24.61 -10.41 -6.55
C GLU A 451 24.06 -11.84 -6.44
N GLU A 452 23.38 -12.18 -5.34
CA GLU A 452 22.64 -13.45 -5.23
C GLU A 452 21.26 -13.35 -5.89
N GLU A 453 21.19 -13.55 -7.22
CA GLU A 453 19.96 -14.04 -7.85
C GLU A 453 19.87 -15.58 -7.81
N PRO A 454 18.67 -16.16 -7.65
CA PRO A 454 18.51 -17.59 -7.39
C PRO A 454 18.71 -18.44 -8.66
N SER A 455 19.88 -19.09 -8.77
CA SER A 455 20.11 -20.06 -9.85
C SER A 455 19.24 -21.32 -9.70
N GLY A 456 18.37 -21.57 -10.69
CA GLY A 456 17.42 -22.68 -10.67
C GLY A 456 18.08 -24.03 -10.95
N GLN A 457 17.98 -24.98 -10.01
CA GLN A 457 18.44 -26.35 -10.21
C GLN A 457 17.44 -27.19 -11.02
N GLN A 458 17.62 -27.22 -12.33
CA GLN A 458 17.11 -28.30 -13.18
C GLN A 458 18.02 -29.53 -13.05
N SER A 459 17.65 -30.48 -12.19
CA SER A 459 18.21 -31.84 -12.20
C SER A 459 17.39 -32.72 -13.13
N ALA A 460 18.02 -33.33 -14.14
CA ALA A 460 17.35 -34.14 -15.15
C ALA A 460 17.99 -35.53 -15.35
N ASN A 461 17.14 -36.56 -15.29
CA ASN A 461 17.27 -37.94 -15.78
C ASN A 461 18.25 -38.92 -15.09
N GLY A 462 17.85 -40.20 -15.13
CA GLY A 462 18.44 -41.34 -14.40
C GLY A 462 17.39 -42.00 -13.49
N ASP A 463 16.25 -42.51 -13.98
CA ASP A 463 16.06 -43.71 -14.86
C ASP A 463 15.98 -45.03 -14.05
N GLN A 464 15.28 -46.04 -14.61
CA GLN A 464 14.79 -47.29 -13.99
C GLN A 464 13.56 -47.09 -13.05
N ALA A 465 12.38 -47.71 -13.18
CA ALA A 465 11.86 -48.93 -13.87
C ALA A 465 11.77 -50.21 -13.01
N GLU A 466 10.63 -50.39 -12.36
CA GLU A 466 9.84 -51.64 -12.29
C GLU A 466 8.34 -51.30 -12.10
#